data_AF-A0AAD2HWC5-F1
#
_entry.id   AF-A0AAD2HWC5-F1
#
_cell.length_a   1.000
_cell.length_b   1.000
_cell.length_c   1.000
_cell.angle_alpha   90.00
_cell.angle_beta   90.00
_cell.angle_gamma   90.00
#
_symmetry.space_group_name_H-M   'P 1'
#
loop_
_entity.id
_entity.type
_entity.pdbx_description
1 polymer ?
#
loop_
_entity_poly.entity_id
_entity_poly.type
_entity_poly.pdbx_seq_one_letter_code
_entity_poly.pdbx_strand_id
1 'polypeptide(L)'
;MHFIRSPSSWLNLPRDRGVSYAAQESWILNDTIKNNILYNESFNSERYAKVIHQCCLERDLELFEAGDETEVGEKGLTLSGGQKARVTLARAIYSQSGIVLLDDVLAALDVHTAKWIVDKCFSGSLVKDGNRTVVLVTHNVALTKKIADHVVSVGLDGRVHSQPSLAEALEEDETLAEEVGKDREALDSAEKPEETASEVVDGKKVQGKLIMSEEIAVGRVSWHALKIFLAAHSKHPALFFTILVAVTILNSIAARVETWYLGYWASQYGHGFVVPVFKYVGIFCELQSDI
;
A
#
# COMPACT_ATOMS: atom_id res chain seq x y z
N MET A 1 -17.51 -1.28 -9.44
CA MET A 1 -18.62 -1.93 -8.71
C MET A 1 -19.90 -1.11 -8.88
N HIS A 2 -20.91 -1.62 -9.57
CA HIS A 2 -22.25 -1.02 -9.60
C HIS A 2 -23.11 -1.67 -8.50
N PHE A 3 -23.44 -0.90 -7.47
CA PHE A 3 -24.23 -1.38 -6.32
C PHE A 3 -25.72 -1.55 -6.69
N ILE A 4 -26.35 -2.65 -6.25
CA ILE A 4 -27.75 -3.00 -6.52
C ILE A 4 -28.68 -2.32 -5.51
N ARG A 5 -29.81 -1.77 -5.98
CA ARG A 5 -30.82 -1.10 -5.14
C ARG A 5 -31.42 -2.06 -4.10
N SER A 6 -31.23 -1.79 -2.81
CA SER A 6 -32.06 -2.36 -1.75
C SER A 6 -32.98 -1.28 -1.15
N PRO A 7 -34.27 -1.55 -0.96
CA PRO A 7 -35.20 -0.67 -0.25
C PRO A 7 -34.80 -0.36 1.22
N SER A 8 -33.82 -1.07 1.78
CA SER A 8 -33.34 -0.89 3.16
C SER A 8 -32.12 0.04 3.32
N SER A 9 -31.62 0.64 2.23
CA SER A 9 -30.49 1.57 2.31
C SER A 9 -30.92 2.91 2.91
N TRP A 10 -30.39 3.27 4.08
CA TRP A 10 -30.71 4.52 4.81
C TRP A 10 -30.26 5.80 4.09
N LEU A 11 -29.39 5.69 3.09
CA LEU A 11 -29.00 6.79 2.22
C LEU A 11 -28.87 6.27 0.79
N ASN A 12 -29.56 6.92 -0.15
CA ASN A 12 -29.36 6.68 -1.58
C ASN A 12 -28.71 7.93 -2.15
N LEU A 13 -27.46 7.83 -2.59
CA LEU A 13 -26.83 8.88 -3.39
C LEU A 13 -27.69 9.13 -4.64
N PRO A 14 -27.88 10.40 -5.06
CA PRO A 14 -28.54 10.67 -6.33
C PRO A 14 -27.70 10.03 -7.44
N ARG A 15 -28.33 9.13 -8.21
CA ARG A 15 -27.70 8.36 -9.29
C ARG A 15 -28.14 8.80 -10.68
N ASP A 16 -28.81 9.93 -10.78
CA ASP A 16 -29.27 10.54 -12.03
C ASP A 16 -28.10 10.71 -13.02
N ARG A 17 -26.93 11.12 -12.53
CA ARG A 17 -25.69 11.21 -13.32
C ARG A 17 -24.68 10.10 -13.03
N GLY A 18 -25.07 9.03 -12.33
CA GLY A 18 -24.19 7.92 -11.96
C GLY A 18 -23.15 8.23 -10.87
N VAL A 19 -22.51 7.17 -10.36
CA VAL A 19 -21.50 7.21 -9.29
C VAL A 19 -20.29 6.38 -9.70
N SER A 20 -19.09 6.93 -9.55
CA SER A 20 -17.83 6.19 -9.71
C SER A 20 -17.10 6.07 -8.39
N TYR A 21 -16.24 5.05 -8.29
CA TYR A 21 -15.57 4.70 -7.05
C TYR A 21 -14.14 4.22 -7.32
N ALA A 22 -13.19 4.75 -6.57
CA ALA A 22 -11.83 4.23 -6.44
C ALA A 22 -11.60 3.84 -4.99
N ALA A 23 -11.27 2.56 -4.77
CA ALA A 23 -11.07 1.98 -3.45
C ALA A 23 -9.63 2.19 -2.96
N GLN A 24 -9.43 2.13 -1.64
CA GLN A 24 -8.10 2.17 -1.02
C GLN A 24 -7.22 1.02 -1.54
N GLU A 25 -7.75 -0.21 -1.51
CA GLU A 25 -7.10 -1.34 -2.16
C GLU A 25 -7.42 -1.35 -3.66
N SER A 26 -6.42 -0.94 -4.45
CA SER A 26 -6.55 -0.82 -5.90
C SER A 26 -6.61 -2.18 -6.59
N TRP A 27 -7.57 -2.33 -7.50
CA TRP A 27 -7.81 -3.56 -8.21
C TRP A 27 -7.82 -3.33 -9.73
N ILE A 28 -7.22 -4.28 -10.44
CA ILE A 28 -6.97 -4.21 -11.88
C ILE A 28 -7.56 -5.48 -12.53
N LEU A 29 -8.27 -5.29 -13.64
CA LEU A 29 -8.75 -6.37 -14.48
C LEU A 29 -7.58 -7.01 -15.22
N ASN A 30 -7.66 -8.33 -15.43
CA ASN A 30 -6.75 -9.07 -16.31
C ASN A 30 -7.04 -8.72 -17.79
N ASP A 31 -6.65 -7.53 -18.23
CA ASP A 31 -6.92 -6.93 -19.54
C ASP A 31 -5.86 -5.84 -19.83
N THR A 32 -5.94 -5.10 -20.93
CA THR A 32 -5.05 -3.97 -21.21
C THR A 32 -5.24 -2.82 -20.23
N ILE A 33 -4.23 -1.97 -20.07
CA ILE A 33 -4.33 -0.76 -19.24
C ILE A 33 -5.44 0.16 -19.76
N LYS A 34 -5.55 0.31 -21.07
CA LYS A 34 -6.62 1.05 -21.72
C LYS A 34 -7.99 0.53 -21.36
N ASN A 35 -8.23 -0.78 -21.48
CA ASN A 35 -9.51 -1.39 -21.11
C ASN A 35 -9.80 -1.25 -19.61
N ASN A 36 -8.76 -1.31 -18.78
CA ASN A 36 -8.86 -1.02 -17.36
C ASN A 36 -9.35 0.41 -17.08
N ILE A 37 -8.90 1.41 -17.83
CA ILE A 37 -9.31 2.81 -17.68
C ILE A 37 -10.72 3.05 -18.27
N LEU A 38 -11.00 2.51 -19.45
CA LEU A 38 -12.30 2.66 -20.12
C LEU A 38 -13.42 1.97 -19.35
N TYR A 39 -13.16 0.76 -18.85
CA TYR A 39 -14.09 -0.02 -18.03
C TYR A 39 -15.51 -0.05 -18.59
N ASN A 40 -15.63 -0.51 -19.85
CA ASN A 40 -16.88 -0.65 -20.60
C ASN A 40 -17.56 0.67 -21.02
N GLU A 41 -16.88 1.82 -20.86
CA GLU A 41 -17.28 3.09 -21.46
C GLU A 41 -16.73 3.22 -22.90
N SER A 42 -17.43 4.02 -23.72
CA SER A 42 -16.98 4.28 -25.09
C SER A 42 -15.68 5.09 -25.11
N PHE A 43 -14.74 4.70 -25.98
CA PHE A 43 -13.48 5.42 -26.13
C PHE A 43 -13.67 6.82 -26.73
N ASN A 44 -13.39 7.83 -25.92
CA ASN A 44 -13.22 9.22 -26.30
C ASN A 44 -11.74 9.63 -26.16
N SER A 45 -11.09 9.91 -27.29
CA SER A 45 -9.64 10.21 -27.35
C SER A 45 -9.24 11.46 -26.56
N GLU A 46 -10.02 12.55 -26.65
CA GLU A 46 -9.70 13.81 -25.97
C GLU A 46 -9.80 13.66 -24.45
N ARG A 47 -10.87 13.03 -23.98
CA ARG A 47 -11.06 12.75 -22.55
C ARG A 47 -9.99 11.78 -22.04
N TYR A 48 -9.67 10.76 -22.82
CA TYR A 48 -8.67 9.77 -22.45
C TYR A 48 -7.29 10.41 -22.27
N ALA A 49 -6.85 11.23 -23.22
CA ALA A 49 -5.59 11.98 -23.10
C ALA A 49 -5.56 12.86 -21.85
N LYS A 50 -6.65 13.58 -21.56
CA LYS A 50 -6.78 14.37 -20.32
C LYS A 50 -6.68 13.50 -19.07
N VAL A 51 -7.30 12.32 -19.06
CA VAL A 51 -7.24 11.38 -17.92
C VAL A 51 -5.82 10.89 -17.69
N ILE A 52 -5.13 10.45 -18.75
CA ILE A 52 -3.74 9.97 -18.66
C ILE A 52 -2.83 11.05 -18.08
N HIS A 53 -2.95 12.30 -18.56
CA HIS A 53 -2.17 13.41 -18.06
C HIS A 53 -2.51 13.77 -16.61
N GLN A 54 -3.80 13.97 -16.30
CA GLN A 54 -4.24 14.41 -14.98
C GLN A 54 -3.99 13.34 -13.90
N CYS A 55 -4.06 12.06 -14.24
CA CYS A 55 -3.76 10.96 -13.32
C CYS A 55 -2.26 10.59 -13.28
N CYS A 56 -1.38 11.36 -13.92
CA CYS A 56 0.07 11.15 -13.94
C CYS A 56 0.49 9.76 -14.48
N LEU A 57 -0.15 9.29 -15.55
CA LEU A 57 0.13 7.99 -16.16
C LEU A 57 1.08 8.06 -17.37
N GLU A 58 1.37 9.26 -17.92
CA GLU A 58 2.17 9.42 -19.14
C GLU A 58 3.51 8.71 -19.06
N ARG A 59 4.27 8.97 -17.98
CA ARG A 59 5.59 8.36 -17.76
C ARG A 59 5.53 6.85 -17.57
N ASP A 60 4.46 6.34 -16.95
CA ASP A 60 4.28 4.89 -16.80
C ASP A 60 4.07 4.23 -18.17
N LEU A 61 3.20 4.82 -19.01
CA LEU A 61 2.88 4.31 -20.33
C LEU A 61 4.09 4.37 -21.27
N GLU A 62 4.92 5.41 -21.20
CA GLU A 62 6.17 5.52 -21.98
C GLU A 62 7.18 4.40 -21.66
N LEU A 63 7.15 3.87 -20.45
CA LEU A 63 8.03 2.79 -20.01
C LEU A 63 7.52 1.40 -20.40
N PHE A 64 6.24 1.28 -20.76
CA PHE A 64 5.66 0.01 -21.18
C PHE A 64 5.89 -0.24 -22.67
N GLU A 65 6.29 -1.46 -23.04
CA GLU A 65 6.64 -1.80 -24.43
C GLU A 65 5.50 -1.55 -25.43
N ALA A 66 4.25 -1.78 -25.01
CA ALA A 66 3.05 -1.57 -25.82
C ALA A 66 2.22 -0.37 -25.34
N GLY A 67 2.78 0.52 -24.52
CA GLY A 67 2.06 1.67 -23.97
C GLY A 67 0.82 1.25 -23.19
N ASP A 68 -0.33 1.83 -23.54
CA ASP A 68 -1.62 1.55 -22.90
C ASP A 68 -2.32 0.26 -23.40
N GLU A 69 -1.85 -0.33 -24.50
CA GLU A 69 -2.27 -1.65 -24.98
C GLU A 69 -1.54 -2.79 -24.24
N THR A 70 -0.68 -2.46 -23.27
CA THR A 70 0.00 -3.45 -22.43
C THR A 70 -1.02 -4.23 -21.59
N GLU A 71 -1.00 -5.56 -21.70
CA GLU A 71 -1.80 -6.45 -20.87
C GLU A 71 -1.28 -6.48 -19.43
N VAL A 72 -2.19 -6.35 -18.46
CA VAL A 72 -1.88 -6.42 -17.01
C VAL A 72 -2.64 -7.57 -16.37
N GLY A 73 -2.05 -8.24 -15.36
CA GLY A 73 -2.68 -9.36 -14.67
C GLY A 73 -1.83 -10.63 -14.61
N GLU A 74 -2.46 -11.79 -14.38
CA GLU A 74 -1.78 -13.09 -14.16
C GLU A 74 -0.83 -13.51 -15.29
N LYS A 75 -1.13 -13.13 -16.53
CA LYS A 75 -0.32 -13.41 -17.72
C LYS A 75 0.39 -12.16 -18.27
N GLY A 76 0.13 -11.00 -17.68
CA GLY A 76 0.57 -9.70 -18.17
C GLY A 76 1.61 -9.07 -17.27
N LEU A 77 1.83 -7.77 -17.48
CA LEU A 77 2.68 -6.96 -16.64
C LEU A 77 2.09 -6.83 -15.24
N THR A 78 2.94 -6.99 -14.23
CA THR A 78 2.58 -6.69 -12.84
C THR A 78 2.88 -5.22 -12.55
N LEU A 79 1.84 -4.45 -12.24
CA LEU A 79 1.95 -3.03 -11.86
C LEU A 79 2.40 -2.86 -10.40
N SER A 80 3.14 -1.79 -10.10
CA SER A 80 3.42 -1.39 -8.72
C SER A 80 2.16 -0.90 -8.00
N GLY A 81 2.20 -0.79 -6.66
CA GLY A 81 1.06 -0.30 -5.87
C GLY A 81 0.57 1.08 -6.34
N GLY A 82 1.49 2.03 -6.50
CA GLY A 82 1.16 3.37 -6.99
C GLY A 82 0.63 3.40 -8.44
N GLN A 83 1.13 2.53 -9.32
CA GLN A 83 0.60 2.41 -10.68
C GLN A 83 -0.83 1.86 -10.68
N LYS A 84 -1.11 0.83 -9.87
CA LYS A 84 -2.47 0.30 -9.69
C LYS A 84 -3.42 1.38 -9.17
N ALA A 85 -2.97 2.19 -8.21
CA ALA A 85 -3.74 3.31 -7.68
C ALA A 85 -4.06 4.36 -8.76
N ARG A 86 -3.06 4.77 -9.56
CA ARG A 86 -3.27 5.72 -10.67
C ARG A 86 -4.21 5.18 -11.74
N VAL A 87 -4.11 3.91 -12.12
CA VAL A 87 -5.01 3.29 -13.10
C VAL A 87 -6.44 3.17 -12.55
N THR A 88 -6.60 2.81 -11.28
CA THR A 88 -7.91 2.75 -10.62
C THR A 88 -8.55 4.13 -10.48
N LEU A 89 -7.76 5.15 -10.15
CA LEU A 89 -8.20 6.53 -10.15
C LEU A 89 -8.60 6.99 -11.55
N ALA A 90 -7.76 6.72 -12.55
CA ALA A 90 -8.04 7.04 -13.95
C ALA A 90 -9.36 6.41 -14.42
N ARG A 91 -9.65 5.16 -14.03
CA ARG A 91 -10.94 4.50 -14.26
C ARG A 91 -12.12 5.29 -13.66
N ALA A 92 -12.01 5.70 -12.40
CA ALA A 92 -13.06 6.46 -11.73
C ALA A 92 -13.27 7.87 -12.35
N ILE A 93 -12.18 8.53 -12.75
CA ILE A 93 -12.22 9.87 -13.36
C ILE A 93 -12.68 9.81 -14.81
N TYR A 94 -12.32 8.77 -15.56
CA TYR A 94 -12.73 8.58 -16.95
C TYR A 94 -14.24 8.43 -17.10
N SER A 95 -14.89 7.76 -16.15
CA SER A 95 -16.35 7.69 -16.13
C SER A 95 -17.00 9.08 -16.16
N GLN A 96 -18.18 9.20 -16.75
CA GLN A 96 -18.94 10.45 -16.80
C GLN A 96 -19.83 10.65 -15.55
N SER A 97 -19.48 10.00 -14.44
CA SER A 97 -20.26 10.03 -13.21
C SER A 97 -20.38 11.44 -12.62
N GLY A 98 -21.55 11.79 -12.13
CA GLY A 98 -21.77 13.05 -11.43
C GLY A 98 -21.17 13.08 -10.03
N ILE A 99 -20.97 11.91 -9.41
CA ILE A 99 -20.36 11.75 -8.09
C ILE A 99 -19.16 10.81 -8.20
N VAL A 100 -18.04 11.22 -7.63
CA VAL A 100 -16.79 10.45 -7.56
C VAL A 100 -16.46 10.19 -6.10
N LEU A 101 -16.41 8.92 -5.73
CA LEU A 101 -16.03 8.47 -4.40
C LEU A 101 -14.59 7.99 -4.43
N LEU A 102 -13.72 8.57 -3.61
CA LEU A 102 -12.30 8.26 -3.55
C LEU A 102 -11.96 7.87 -2.12
N ASP A 103 -11.53 6.63 -1.94
CA ASP A 103 -11.15 6.08 -0.65
C ASP A 103 -9.62 5.95 -0.58
N ASP A 104 -8.97 6.90 0.08
CA ASP A 104 -7.53 6.96 0.36
C ASP A 104 -6.61 6.66 -0.84
N VAL A 105 -7.01 7.17 -2.01
CA VAL A 105 -6.36 6.89 -3.30
C VAL A 105 -4.93 7.45 -3.44
N LEU A 106 -4.51 8.31 -2.49
CA LEU A 106 -3.19 8.95 -2.49
C LEU A 106 -2.18 8.21 -1.62
N ALA A 107 -2.60 7.28 -0.76
CA ALA A 107 -1.72 6.64 0.23
C ALA A 107 -0.56 5.83 -0.39
N ALA A 108 -0.79 5.23 -1.58
CA ALA A 108 0.22 4.44 -2.28
C ALA A 108 1.12 5.27 -3.21
N LEU A 109 1.02 6.61 -3.18
CA LEU A 109 1.70 7.49 -4.12
C LEU A 109 2.82 8.27 -3.43
N ASP A 110 3.90 8.51 -4.18
CA ASP A 110 4.92 9.46 -3.75
C ASP A 110 4.37 10.89 -3.70
N VAL A 111 5.03 11.74 -2.92
CA VAL A 111 4.61 13.13 -2.67
C VAL A 111 4.44 13.94 -3.96
N HIS A 112 5.33 13.80 -4.94
CA HIS A 112 5.26 14.57 -6.19
C HIS A 112 4.06 14.14 -7.04
N THR A 113 3.85 12.83 -7.17
CA THR A 113 2.69 12.27 -7.88
C THR A 113 1.38 12.65 -7.18
N ALA A 114 1.32 12.54 -5.85
CA ALA A 114 0.12 12.90 -5.09
C ALA A 114 -0.23 14.39 -5.26
N LYS A 115 0.77 15.27 -5.16
CA LYS A 115 0.62 16.72 -5.40
C LYS A 115 0.14 17.00 -6.83
N TRP A 116 0.71 16.34 -7.83
CA TRP A 116 0.27 16.47 -9.22
C TRP A 116 -1.20 16.11 -9.39
N ILE A 117 -1.64 14.98 -8.83
CA ILE A 117 -3.04 14.52 -8.93
C ILE A 117 -3.98 15.51 -8.25
N VAL A 118 -3.63 16.02 -7.07
CA VAL A 118 -4.43 17.03 -6.37
C VAL A 118 -4.57 18.30 -7.23
N ASP A 119 -3.46 18.81 -7.75
CA ASP A 119 -3.43 20.07 -8.50
C ASP A 119 -4.04 19.96 -9.91
N LYS A 120 -3.83 18.82 -10.59
CA LYS A 120 -4.20 18.62 -12.00
C LYS A 120 -5.45 17.79 -12.21
N CYS A 121 -5.72 16.79 -11.37
CA CYS A 121 -6.90 15.93 -11.50
C CYS A 121 -8.06 16.48 -10.70
N PHE A 122 -7.92 16.62 -9.39
CA PHE A 122 -9.02 17.04 -8.52
C PHE A 122 -9.42 18.50 -8.76
N SER A 123 -8.43 19.37 -9.00
CA SER A 123 -8.66 20.75 -9.44
C SER A 123 -8.80 20.93 -10.96
N GLY A 124 -8.77 19.84 -11.73
CA GLY A 124 -8.74 19.83 -13.18
C GLY A 124 -10.10 20.00 -13.86
N SER A 125 -10.04 20.19 -15.18
CA SER A 125 -11.20 20.33 -16.05
C SER A 125 -12.14 19.11 -16.03
N LEU A 126 -11.61 17.89 -15.85
CA LEU A 126 -12.43 16.68 -15.84
C LEU A 126 -13.37 16.58 -14.64
N VAL A 127 -13.06 17.31 -13.56
CA VAL A 127 -13.88 17.40 -12.35
C VAL A 127 -14.71 18.68 -12.37
N LYS A 128 -14.06 19.84 -12.58
CA LYS A 128 -14.71 21.17 -12.50
C LYS A 128 -15.70 21.41 -13.64
N ASP A 129 -15.31 21.18 -14.89
CA ASP A 129 -16.17 21.48 -16.04
C ASP A 129 -17.36 20.51 -16.12
N GLY A 130 -17.20 19.30 -15.57
CA GLY A 130 -18.28 18.32 -15.43
C GLY A 130 -19.25 18.60 -14.28
N ASN A 131 -19.00 19.65 -13.48
CA ASN A 131 -19.72 19.97 -12.25
C ASN A 131 -19.88 18.73 -11.35
N ARG A 132 -18.79 17.98 -11.15
CA ARG A 132 -18.80 16.70 -10.43
C ARG A 132 -18.56 16.92 -8.94
N THR A 133 -19.27 16.15 -8.12
CA THR A 133 -19.02 16.13 -6.66
C THR A 133 -17.98 15.07 -6.36
N VAL A 134 -16.87 15.45 -5.73
CA VAL A 134 -15.83 14.53 -5.27
C VAL A 134 -15.95 14.39 -3.77
N VAL A 135 -16.08 13.15 -3.29
CA VAL A 135 -15.97 12.80 -1.88
C VAL A 135 -14.68 12.03 -1.70
N LEU A 136 -13.72 12.63 -1.01
CA LEU A 136 -12.40 12.06 -0.77
C LEU A 136 -12.24 11.74 0.71
N VAL A 137 -11.94 10.49 1.01
CA VAL A 137 -11.41 10.05 2.30
C VAL A 137 -9.88 9.99 2.17
N THR A 138 -9.16 10.58 3.10
CA THR A 138 -7.69 10.66 3.05
C THR A 138 -7.12 10.92 4.43
N HIS A 139 -5.95 10.35 4.70
CA HIS A 139 -5.13 10.74 5.85
C HIS A 139 -4.16 11.90 5.52
N ASN A 140 -3.92 12.16 4.23
CA ASN A 140 -3.06 13.27 3.80
C ASN A 140 -3.88 14.55 3.63
N VAL A 141 -4.09 15.26 4.75
CA VAL A 141 -4.92 16.46 4.80
C VAL A 141 -4.17 17.67 4.27
N ALA A 142 -2.85 17.74 4.44
CA ALA A 142 -2.07 18.91 4.00
C ALA A 142 -2.10 19.11 2.48
N LEU A 143 -2.09 18.02 1.71
CA LEU A 143 -2.21 18.10 0.24
C LEU A 143 -3.60 18.55 -0.19
N THR A 144 -4.65 17.96 0.39
CA THR A 144 -6.03 18.09 -0.10
C THR A 144 -6.75 19.33 0.44
N LYS A 145 -6.26 19.89 1.56
CA LYS A 145 -6.76 21.13 2.19
C LYS A 145 -6.97 22.28 1.22
N LYS A 146 -6.08 22.47 0.24
CA LYS A 146 -6.11 23.63 -0.67
C LYS A 146 -7.27 23.58 -1.67
N ILE A 147 -7.83 22.40 -1.89
CA ILE A 147 -8.83 22.16 -2.95
C ILE A 147 -10.19 21.76 -2.38
N ALA A 148 -10.29 21.52 -1.07
CA ALA A 148 -11.51 21.06 -0.43
C ALA A 148 -12.42 22.26 -0.08
N ASP A 149 -13.66 22.21 -0.58
CA ASP A 149 -14.70 23.19 -0.22
C ASP A 149 -15.25 22.93 1.20
N HIS A 150 -15.29 21.65 1.60
CA HIS A 150 -15.74 21.20 2.90
C HIS A 150 -14.81 20.12 3.44
N VAL A 151 -14.54 20.17 4.75
CA VAL A 151 -13.74 19.16 5.46
C VAL A 151 -14.56 18.64 6.62
N VAL A 152 -14.57 17.32 6.78
CA VAL A 152 -15.30 16.64 7.84
C VAL A 152 -14.31 15.75 8.58
N SER A 153 -14.08 16.03 9.85
CA SER A 153 -13.30 15.15 10.73
C SER A 153 -14.23 14.09 11.31
N VAL A 154 -13.76 12.84 11.32
CA VAL A 154 -14.46 11.69 11.92
C VAL A 154 -13.60 11.19 13.05
N GLY A 155 -14.13 11.27 14.28
CA GLY A 155 -13.43 10.83 15.47
C GLY A 155 -13.29 9.31 15.54
N LEU A 156 -12.39 8.85 16.42
CA LEU A 156 -12.17 7.42 16.69
C LEU A 156 -13.43 6.69 17.20
N ASP A 157 -14.39 7.42 17.73
CA ASP A 157 -15.69 6.92 18.19
C ASP A 157 -16.73 6.78 17.04
N GLY A 158 -16.31 7.06 15.80
CA GLY A 158 -17.15 7.01 14.61
C GLY A 158 -18.13 8.18 14.50
N ARG A 159 -17.97 9.23 15.30
CA ARG A 159 -18.81 10.43 15.24
C ARG A 159 -18.18 11.50 14.33
N VAL A 160 -19.06 12.21 13.64
CA VAL A 160 -18.66 13.37 12.84
C VAL A 160 -18.49 14.58 13.75
N HIS A 161 -17.27 15.11 13.80
CA HIS A 161 -17.00 16.43 14.34
C HIS A 161 -17.28 17.44 13.21
N SER A 162 -18.54 17.88 13.12
CA SER A 162 -19.01 18.76 12.06
C SER A 162 -18.39 20.14 12.20
N GLN A 163 -17.65 20.61 11.19
CA GLN A 163 -17.36 22.02 11.07
C GLN A 163 -17.41 22.52 9.61
N PRO A 164 -18.03 23.69 9.36
CA PRO A 164 -18.18 24.23 8.02
C PRO A 164 -16.91 24.92 7.50
N SER A 165 -15.94 25.26 8.34
CA SER A 165 -14.67 25.86 7.91
C SER A 165 -13.45 25.12 8.48
N LEU A 166 -12.48 24.86 7.60
CA LEU A 166 -11.24 24.15 7.95
C LEU A 166 -10.36 24.92 8.94
N ALA A 167 -10.53 26.25 9.03
CA ALA A 167 -9.81 27.08 9.99
C ALA A 167 -10.28 26.77 11.42
N GLU A 168 -11.59 26.69 11.63
CA GLU A 168 -12.18 26.27 12.90
C GLU A 168 -11.78 24.82 13.22
N ALA A 169 -11.64 23.96 12.20
CA ALA A 169 -11.45 22.52 12.42
C ALA A 169 -10.05 22.22 12.93
N LEU A 170 -9.07 22.99 12.47
CA LEU A 170 -7.69 22.92 12.92
C LEU A 170 -7.47 23.60 14.27
N GLU A 171 -8.35 24.51 14.68
CA GLU A 171 -8.30 25.15 15.99
C GLU A 171 -8.92 24.29 17.08
N GLU A 172 -9.94 23.48 16.77
CA GLU A 172 -10.60 22.61 17.74
C GLU A 172 -10.08 21.16 17.75
N ASP A 173 -9.57 20.64 16.63
CA ASP A 173 -9.06 19.27 16.52
C ASP A 173 -7.52 19.26 16.57
N GLU A 174 -6.98 19.12 17.79
CA GLU A 174 -5.53 19.01 18.02
C GLU A 174 -4.91 17.85 17.23
N THR A 175 -5.66 16.76 16.99
CA THR A 175 -5.15 15.60 16.26
C THR A 175 -4.99 15.91 14.77
N LEU A 176 -5.99 16.57 14.18
CA LEU A 176 -5.93 17.04 12.80
C LEU A 176 -4.83 18.08 12.60
N ALA A 177 -4.62 18.97 13.57
CA ALA A 177 -3.57 19.99 13.52
C ALA A 177 -2.17 19.37 13.54
N GLU A 178 -1.94 18.34 14.39
CA GLU A 178 -0.69 17.60 14.42
C GLU A 178 -0.43 16.83 13.12
N GLU A 179 -1.45 16.15 12.56
CA GLU A 179 -1.34 15.42 11.29
C GLU A 179 -0.96 16.36 10.14
N VAL A 180 -1.62 17.51 10.04
CA VAL A 180 -1.30 18.54 9.03
C VAL A 180 0.11 19.10 9.20
N GLY A 181 0.59 19.22 10.43
CA GLY A 181 1.97 19.61 10.73
C GLY A 181 2.99 18.60 10.18
N LYS A 182 2.81 17.32 10.50
CA LYS A 182 3.69 16.22 10.04
C LYS A 182 3.68 16.09 8.52
N ASP A 183 2.50 16.14 7.91
CA ASP A 183 2.37 16.09 6.45
C ASP A 183 3.13 17.26 5.80
N ARG A 184 2.99 18.48 6.34
CA ARG A 184 3.69 19.66 5.81
C ARG A 184 5.20 19.54 5.90
N GLU A 185 5.73 19.03 7.02
CA GLU A 185 7.17 18.77 7.16
C GLU A 185 7.67 17.73 6.14
N ALA A 186 6.88 16.67 5.90
CA ALA A 186 7.19 15.67 4.88
C ALA A 186 7.23 16.30 3.47
N LEU A 187 6.27 17.18 3.14
CA LEU A 187 6.24 17.91 1.86
C LEU A 187 7.47 18.82 1.71
N ASP A 188 7.81 19.60 2.75
CA ASP A 188 8.95 20.52 2.73
C ASP A 188 10.30 19.77 2.62
N SER A 189 10.38 18.56 3.18
CA SER A 189 11.56 17.70 3.05
C SER A 189 11.74 17.14 1.64
N ALA A 190 10.63 16.84 0.95
CA ALA A 190 10.63 16.34 -0.42
C ALA A 190 10.93 17.43 -1.47
N GLU A 191 10.72 18.71 -1.14
CA GLU A 191 11.00 19.84 -2.04
C GLU A 191 12.45 20.35 -1.99
N LYS A 192 13.27 19.93 -1.01
CA LYS A 192 14.69 20.32 -0.97
C LYS A 192 15.49 19.56 -2.04
N PRO A 193 16.13 20.24 -3.00
CA PRO A 193 17.01 19.59 -3.96
C PRO A 193 18.23 19.01 -3.23
N GLU A 194 18.57 17.74 -3.47
CA GLU A 194 19.89 17.22 -3.16
C GLU A 194 20.93 17.99 -4.00
N GLU A 195 21.54 19.02 -3.39
CA GLU A 195 22.80 19.57 -3.88
C GLU A 195 23.90 18.51 -3.65
N THR A 196 24.28 17.79 -4.70
CA THR A 196 25.60 17.15 -4.72
C THR A 196 26.22 17.21 -6.11
N ALA A 197 27.13 18.19 -6.24
CA ALA A 197 28.31 18.26 -7.08
C ALA A 197 28.20 17.81 -8.55
N SER A 198 28.04 18.80 -9.42
CA SER A 198 28.47 18.75 -10.82
C SER A 198 29.99 18.57 -10.91
N GLU A 199 30.45 17.41 -11.37
CA GLU A 199 31.71 17.29 -12.12
C GLU A 199 31.40 16.84 -13.54
N VAL A 200 31.83 17.68 -14.49
CA VAL A 200 31.71 17.47 -15.92
C VAL A 200 32.79 16.46 -16.34
N VAL A 201 32.39 15.27 -16.77
CA VAL A 201 33.24 14.40 -17.60
C VAL A 201 32.44 13.83 -18.78
N ASP A 202 33.00 14.14 -19.94
CA ASP A 202 32.75 13.79 -21.33
C ASP A 202 32.00 12.46 -21.64
N GLY A 203 31.00 12.57 -22.50
CA GLY A 203 30.81 11.64 -23.62
C GLY A 203 30.46 10.18 -23.32
N LYS A 204 29.35 9.89 -22.63
CA LYS A 204 28.57 8.65 -22.81
C LYS A 204 27.16 8.85 -22.27
N LYS A 205 26.13 8.40 -23.01
CA LYS A 205 24.72 8.45 -22.61
C LYS A 205 24.54 7.93 -21.19
N VAL A 206 24.33 8.84 -20.24
CA VAL A 206 23.94 8.50 -18.88
C VAL A 206 22.44 8.22 -18.90
N GLN A 207 22.07 6.94 -18.78
CA GLN A 207 20.74 6.55 -18.33
C GLN A 207 20.57 7.10 -16.91
N GLY A 208 19.79 8.17 -16.78
CA GLY A 208 19.42 8.76 -15.49
C GLY A 208 18.55 7.79 -14.70
N LYS A 209 19.17 6.85 -13.99
CA LYS A 209 18.53 6.05 -12.95
C LYS A 209 18.44 6.92 -11.69
N LEU A 210 17.44 7.79 -11.64
CA LEU A 210 17.11 8.63 -10.48
C LEU A 210 15.61 8.52 -10.18
N ILE A 211 15.09 7.30 -10.25
CA ILE A 211 13.98 6.86 -9.42
C ILE A 211 14.44 5.52 -8.88
N MET A 212 14.62 5.43 -7.56
CA MET A 212 14.69 4.15 -6.89
C MET A 212 13.35 3.48 -7.15
N SER A 213 13.33 2.62 -8.16
CA SER A 213 12.29 1.61 -8.28
C SER A 213 12.24 0.97 -6.90
N GLU A 214 11.07 0.87 -6.30
CA GLU A 214 10.86 -0.07 -5.22
C GLU A 214 11.08 -1.47 -5.84
N GLU A 215 12.35 -1.82 -6.02
CA GLU A 215 12.79 -3.18 -6.25
C GLU A 215 12.47 -3.87 -4.93
N ILE A 216 11.24 -4.39 -4.83
CA ILE A 216 11.00 -5.56 -4.00
C ILE A 216 11.89 -6.64 -4.64
N ALA A 217 13.15 -6.66 -4.22
CA ALA A 217 14.11 -7.64 -4.65
C ALA A 217 13.66 -8.98 -4.05
N VAL A 218 12.73 -9.65 -4.72
CA VAL A 218 12.40 -11.03 -4.43
C VAL A 218 13.61 -11.85 -4.85
N GLY A 219 14.47 -12.17 -3.89
CA GLY A 219 15.46 -13.22 -4.07
C GLY A 219 16.81 -13.03 -3.40
N ARG A 220 17.31 -11.80 -3.15
CA ARG A 220 18.59 -11.62 -2.42
C ARG A 220 18.63 -10.30 -1.65
N VAL A 221 18.70 -10.40 -0.33
CA VAL A 221 18.90 -9.25 0.58
C VAL A 221 20.34 -8.73 0.43
N SER A 222 20.51 -7.41 0.33
CA SER A 222 21.85 -6.81 0.25
C SER A 222 22.61 -6.97 1.56
N TRP A 223 23.92 -7.22 1.49
CA TRP A 223 24.79 -7.32 2.69
C TRP A 223 24.78 -6.04 3.53
N HIS A 224 24.52 -4.90 2.91
CA HIS A 224 24.41 -3.62 3.60
C HIS A 224 23.11 -3.55 4.43
N ALA A 225 21.97 -3.91 3.83
CA ALA A 225 20.69 -4.01 4.55
C ALA A 225 20.78 -5.03 5.70
N LEU A 226 21.45 -6.16 5.47
CA LEU A 226 21.71 -7.15 6.51
C LEU A 226 22.54 -6.57 7.65
N LYS A 227 23.60 -5.80 7.38
CA LYS A 227 24.41 -5.14 8.43
C LYS A 227 23.58 -4.16 9.26
N ILE A 228 22.70 -3.37 8.64
CA ILE A 228 21.81 -2.43 9.35
C ILE A 228 20.85 -3.21 10.25
N PHE A 229 20.22 -4.26 9.71
CA PHE A 229 19.32 -5.13 10.49
C PHE A 229 20.03 -5.77 11.70
N LEU A 230 21.24 -6.28 11.50
CA LEU A 230 22.06 -6.90 12.56
C LEU A 230 22.51 -5.88 13.62
N ALA A 231 22.73 -4.62 13.25
CA ALA A 231 23.18 -3.56 14.16
C ALA A 231 22.04 -2.88 14.93
N ALA A 232 20.80 -2.92 14.41
CA ALA A 232 19.66 -2.17 14.97
C ALA A 232 19.08 -2.76 16.27
N HIS A 233 19.32 -4.05 16.56
CA HIS A 233 18.59 -4.75 17.63
C HIS A 233 19.22 -4.66 19.03
N SER A 234 20.49 -4.28 19.20
CA SER A 234 21.09 -4.11 20.53
C SER A 234 22.45 -3.39 20.55
N LYS A 235 22.85 -2.85 21.71
CA LYS A 235 24.19 -2.27 21.95
C LYS A 235 25.33 -3.29 21.79
N HIS A 236 25.04 -4.59 21.86
CA HIS A 236 26.00 -5.69 21.72
C HIS A 236 25.47 -6.78 20.77
N PRO A 237 25.53 -6.56 19.45
CA PRO A 237 24.90 -7.45 18.46
C PRO A 237 25.43 -8.88 18.53
N ALA A 238 26.73 -9.08 18.78
CA ALA A 238 27.32 -10.41 18.90
C ALA A 238 26.69 -11.25 20.03
N LEU A 239 26.44 -10.66 21.22
CA LEU A 239 25.84 -11.37 22.34
C LEU A 239 24.39 -11.79 22.03
N PHE A 240 23.59 -10.88 21.44
CA PHE A 240 22.22 -11.17 21.05
C PHE A 240 22.14 -12.36 20.08
N PHE A 241 22.94 -12.36 19.01
CA PHE A 241 22.93 -13.46 18.04
C PHE A 241 23.48 -14.77 18.63
N THR A 242 24.46 -14.72 19.53
CA THR A 242 24.91 -15.95 20.23
C THR A 242 23.83 -16.56 21.11
N ILE A 243 23.07 -15.74 21.83
CA ILE A 243 21.95 -16.21 22.66
C ILE A 243 20.82 -16.76 21.78
N LEU A 244 20.46 -16.06 20.70
CA LEU A 244 19.43 -16.50 19.76
C LEU A 244 19.79 -17.87 19.13
N VAL A 245 21.03 -18.03 18.67
CA VAL A 245 21.52 -19.29 18.12
C VAL A 245 21.56 -20.39 19.19
N ALA A 246 21.98 -20.07 20.41
CA ALA A 246 21.98 -21.04 21.51
C ALA A 246 20.56 -21.53 21.84
N VAL A 247 19.58 -20.63 21.93
CA VAL A 247 18.17 -20.96 22.21
C VAL A 247 17.56 -21.80 21.09
N THR A 248 17.82 -21.45 19.83
CA THR A 248 17.31 -22.23 18.68
C THR A 248 17.92 -23.62 18.58
N ILE A 249 19.22 -23.77 18.88
CA ILE A 249 19.88 -25.08 18.97
C ILE A 249 19.29 -25.90 20.12
N LEU A 250 19.09 -25.29 21.30
CA LEU A 250 18.52 -25.98 22.46
C LEU A 250 17.10 -26.47 22.18
N ASN A 251 16.26 -25.63 21.55
CA ASN A 251 14.92 -26.01 21.12
C ASN A 251 14.95 -27.16 20.07
N SER A 252 15.87 -27.09 19.12
CA SER A 252 16.05 -28.15 18.11
C SER A 252 16.50 -29.48 18.72
N ILE A 253 17.35 -29.44 19.75
CA ILE A 253 17.78 -30.64 20.48
C ILE A 253 16.61 -31.23 21.26
N ALA A 254 15.84 -30.41 21.98
CA ALA A 254 14.67 -30.85 22.74
C ALA A 254 13.67 -31.61 21.85
N ALA A 255 13.31 -31.05 20.69
CA ALA A 255 12.42 -31.70 19.73
C ALA A 255 12.96 -33.04 19.19
N ARG A 256 14.28 -33.18 19.05
CA ARG A 256 14.90 -34.45 18.61
C ARG A 256 14.96 -35.49 19.73
N VAL A 257 15.16 -35.06 20.98
CA VAL A 257 15.15 -35.96 22.15
C VAL A 257 13.77 -36.57 22.34
N GLU A 258 12.70 -35.80 22.12
CA GLU A 258 11.32 -36.31 22.15
C GLU A 258 11.11 -37.43 21.13
N THR A 259 11.49 -37.18 19.87
CA THR A 259 11.36 -38.16 18.78
C THR A 259 12.21 -39.40 19.05
N TRP A 260 13.44 -39.22 19.55
CA TRP A 260 14.30 -40.33 19.93
C TRP A 260 13.72 -41.15 21.09
N TYR A 261 13.14 -40.48 22.09
CA TYR A 261 12.54 -41.12 23.26
C TYR A 261 11.34 -42.00 22.88
N LEU A 262 10.48 -41.54 21.97
CA LEU A 262 9.40 -42.35 21.40
C LEU A 262 9.92 -43.61 20.69
N GLY A 263 10.99 -43.48 19.90
CA GLY A 263 11.65 -44.61 19.24
C GLY A 263 12.27 -45.60 20.24
N TYR A 264 12.92 -45.09 21.29
CA TYR A 264 13.45 -45.91 22.37
C TYR A 264 12.35 -46.65 23.12
N TRP A 265 11.26 -45.98 23.49
CA TRP A 265 10.11 -46.62 24.14
C TRP A 265 9.49 -47.70 23.26
N ALA A 266 9.30 -47.45 21.97
CA ALA A 266 8.79 -48.44 21.02
C ALA A 266 9.68 -49.70 20.92
N SER A 267 11.00 -49.54 20.96
CA SER A 267 11.96 -50.66 20.91
C SER A 267 11.83 -51.63 22.09
N GLN A 268 11.35 -51.16 23.26
CA GLN A 268 11.22 -52.00 24.45
C GLN A 268 10.14 -53.09 24.30
N TYR A 269 9.14 -52.88 23.44
CA TYR A 269 8.13 -53.88 23.13
C TYR A 269 8.66 -55.06 22.30
N GLY A 270 9.84 -54.91 21.65
CA GLY A 270 10.47 -55.97 20.85
C GLY A 270 11.23 -57.02 21.68
N HIS A 271 11.50 -56.76 22.96
CA HIS A 271 12.35 -57.62 23.80
C HIS A 271 11.58 -58.64 24.65
N GLY A 272 10.27 -58.81 24.45
CA GLY A 272 9.48 -59.90 25.05
C GLY A 272 9.20 -59.80 26.56
N PHE A 273 9.52 -58.67 27.19
CA PHE A 273 9.21 -58.38 28.60
C PHE A 273 7.99 -57.47 28.75
N VAL A 274 7.32 -57.53 29.90
CA VAL A 274 6.22 -56.60 30.25
C VAL A 274 6.81 -55.20 30.45
N VAL A 275 6.50 -54.27 29.55
CA VAL A 275 6.99 -52.89 29.59
C VAL A 275 6.22 -52.11 30.67
N PRO A 276 6.89 -51.46 31.65
CA PRO A 276 6.24 -50.65 32.67
C PRO A 276 5.74 -49.31 32.11
N VAL A 277 4.57 -49.32 31.49
CA VAL A 277 3.96 -48.19 30.75
C VAL A 277 3.94 -46.88 31.55
N PHE A 278 3.56 -46.93 32.83
CA PHE A 278 3.48 -45.74 33.69
C PHE A 278 4.81 -44.99 33.85
N LYS A 279 5.95 -45.71 33.83
CA LYS A 279 7.27 -45.09 33.92
C LYS A 279 7.61 -44.31 32.65
N TYR A 280 7.29 -44.86 31.48
CA TYR A 280 7.57 -44.23 30.20
C TYR A 280 6.63 -43.07 29.89
N VAL A 281 5.35 -43.21 30.26
CA VAL A 281 4.37 -42.11 30.14
C VAL A 281 4.72 -40.95 31.08
N GLY A 282 5.19 -41.22 32.30
CA GLY A 282 5.61 -40.16 33.23
C GLY A 282 6.77 -39.31 32.68
N ILE A 283 7.79 -39.96 32.13
CA ILE A 283 8.94 -39.27 31.50
C ILE A 283 8.51 -38.52 30.23
N PHE A 284 7.59 -39.08 29.44
CA PHE A 284 7.05 -38.41 28.25
C PHE A 284 6.29 -37.13 28.61
N CYS A 285 5.44 -37.16 29.65
CA CYS A 285 4.71 -35.97 30.10
C CYS A 285 5.65 -34.86 30.60
N GLU A 286 6.73 -35.20 31.29
CA GLU A 286 7.74 -34.25 31.76
C GLU A 286 8.51 -33.61 30.59
N LEU A 287 8.81 -34.40 29.55
CA LEU A 287 9.46 -33.90 28.34
C LEU A 287 8.57 -32.92 27.54
N GLN A 288 7.25 -33.05 27.67
CA GLN A 288 6.26 -32.25 26.94
C GLN A 288 5.89 -30.94 27.69
N SER A 289 6.19 -30.83 28.99
CA SER A 289 5.91 -29.63 29.80
C SER A 289 6.95 -28.52 29.66
N ASP A 290 8.10 -28.80 29.04
CA ASP A 290 9.21 -27.85 28.85
C ASP A 290 9.17 -27.09 27.49
N ILE A 291 8.08 -27.25 26.71
CA ILE A 291 7.78 -26.53 25.46
C ILE A 291 6.63 -25.55 25.70
#